data_AF-A0A920A0N4-F1
#
_entry.id   AF-A0A920A0N4-F1
#
_cell.length_a   1.000
_cell.length_b   1.000
_cell.length_c   1.000
_cell.angle_alpha   90.00
_cell.angle_beta   90.00
_cell.angle_gamma   90.00
#
_symmetry.space_group_name_H-M   'P 1'
#
loop_
_entity.id
_entity.type
_entity.pdbx_description
1 polymer ?
#
loop_
_entity_poly.entity_id
_entity_poly.type
_entity_poly.pdbx_seq_one_letter_code
_entity_poly.pdbx_strand_id
1 'polypeptide(L)'
;MRAIFFFLPLFFFFVLETYGFNATAQNYKPGYQPLAANPPLPRFKPILKPFTNSTSSHNQVYNKAITFAERGDWIKLKGLKHLNKNAHMEKVLLWLKLRRSTTGDSFGSIARFLKQNPYWPERNQLIQQAELLLSSKKSPTNVINWFSRYSPRTTEAHFKWIRALEMTNDRENIDKAVLSLWKTKILSQRQQRFLIKKYKKIITPEIIWQRLDWLLWKGYIRSSQRMYPHVTQNQRHLAEARLRLRHLMGAVDPAIKKVPLELRKDDGLVFERLRWRQRKGMMEKARELYWNIPREQKYPRLWWRERARQIRYLLKQNNFDTALLLAQLHLQKRAGTMPKLNG
;
A
#
# COMPACT_ATOMS: atom_id res chain seq x y z
N MET A 1 -2.13 67.02 20.88
CA MET A 1 -1.55 66.42 19.66
C MET A 1 -0.68 65.25 20.08
N ARG A 2 -0.86 64.08 19.46
CA ARG A 2 -0.19 62.81 19.77
C ARG A 2 1.19 62.77 19.10
N ALA A 3 2.22 62.31 19.81
CA ALA A 3 3.46 61.82 19.20
C ALA A 3 3.71 60.39 19.70
N ILE A 4 3.65 59.44 18.78
CA ILE A 4 3.81 58.00 19.01
C ILE A 4 5.30 57.67 18.84
N PHE A 5 5.93 57.18 19.90
CA PHE A 5 7.29 56.62 19.84
C PHE A 5 7.23 55.19 19.30
N PHE A 6 7.79 54.97 18.11
CA PHE A 6 8.07 53.64 17.58
C PHE A 6 9.43 53.15 18.10
N PHE A 7 9.41 52.17 18.98
CA PHE A 7 10.59 51.41 19.41
C PHE A 7 10.80 50.26 18.41
N LEU A 8 11.82 50.37 17.56
CA LEU A 8 12.34 49.29 16.71
C LEU A 8 13.39 48.51 17.51
N PRO A 9 13.29 47.19 17.69
CA PRO A 9 14.41 46.42 18.21
C PRO A 9 15.40 46.16 17.08
N LEU A 10 16.60 46.73 17.21
CA LEU A 10 17.79 46.33 16.47
C LEU A 10 18.04 44.82 16.71
N PHE A 11 17.77 44.00 15.69
CA PHE A 11 18.34 42.66 15.62
C PHE A 11 19.72 42.75 14.97
N PHE A 12 20.75 42.53 15.78
CA PHE A 12 22.13 42.34 15.36
C PHE A 12 22.19 41.11 14.43
N PHE A 13 22.35 41.34 13.13
CA PHE A 13 22.75 40.31 12.17
C PHE A 13 24.26 40.13 12.27
N PHE A 14 24.70 39.03 12.86
CA PHE A 14 26.08 38.59 12.68
C PHE A 14 26.19 37.96 11.29
N VAL A 15 26.88 38.67 10.41
CA VAL A 15 27.31 38.23 9.08
C VAL A 15 28.25 37.04 9.28
N LEU A 16 27.85 35.88 8.76
CA LEU A 16 28.77 34.80 8.39
C LEU A 16 28.57 34.52 6.92
N GLU A 17 29.49 35.09 6.15
CA GLU A 17 30.05 34.63 4.89
C GLU A 17 29.09 33.99 3.88
N THR A 18 28.89 34.74 2.81
CA THR A 18 28.42 34.28 1.50
C THR A 18 29.35 33.22 0.92
N TYR A 19 29.11 31.95 1.22
CA TYR A 19 29.47 30.88 0.29
C TYR A 19 28.33 30.71 -0.71
N GLY A 20 28.52 31.28 -1.90
CA GLY A 20 27.69 31.00 -3.06
C GLY A 20 27.69 29.50 -3.33
N PHE A 21 26.57 28.84 -3.05
CA PHE A 21 26.35 27.43 -3.34
C PHE A 21 26.18 27.25 -4.86
N ASN A 22 27.30 27.14 -5.57
CA ASN A 22 27.34 26.39 -6.82
C ASN A 22 27.09 24.92 -6.46
N ALA A 23 25.82 24.51 -6.45
CA ALA A 23 25.43 23.12 -6.29
C ALA A 23 25.65 22.35 -7.61
N THR A 24 26.89 22.35 -8.10
CA THR A 24 27.37 21.38 -9.09
C THR A 24 27.65 20.05 -8.37
N ALA A 25 27.95 19.00 -9.12
CA ALA A 25 28.01 17.59 -8.73
C ALA A 25 28.97 17.20 -7.57
N GLN A 26 29.48 18.14 -6.78
CA GLN A 26 30.50 17.93 -5.74
C GLN A 26 29.95 17.51 -4.36
N ASN A 27 28.67 17.72 -4.05
CA ASN A 27 28.11 17.36 -2.74
C ASN A 27 27.56 15.91 -2.64
N TYR A 28 27.96 15.02 -3.55
CA TYR A 28 27.43 13.65 -3.63
C TYR A 28 28.36 12.66 -2.92
N LYS A 29 27.77 11.70 -2.19
CA LYS A 29 28.54 10.55 -1.71
C LYS A 29 29.11 9.77 -2.92
N PRO A 30 30.43 9.52 -2.99
CA PRO A 30 31.02 8.78 -4.10
C PRO A 30 30.40 7.38 -4.26
N GLY A 31 30.17 6.96 -5.52
CA GLY A 31 29.69 5.61 -5.87
C GLY A 31 28.22 5.47 -6.28
N TYR A 32 27.53 6.56 -6.65
CA TYR A 32 26.24 6.47 -7.34
C TYR A 32 26.47 6.29 -8.85
N GLN A 33 26.23 5.09 -9.37
CA GLN A 33 26.11 4.86 -10.81
C GLN A 33 24.63 4.63 -11.20
N PRO A 34 24.15 5.20 -12.32
CA PRO A 34 22.79 4.96 -12.79
C PRO A 34 22.60 3.46 -13.12
N LEU A 35 21.57 2.84 -12.56
CA LEU A 35 21.28 1.39 -12.71
C LEU A 35 20.83 0.99 -14.12
N ALA A 36 20.59 1.94 -15.03
CA ALA A 36 20.22 1.67 -16.41
C ALA A 36 21.08 2.53 -17.34
N ALA A 37 21.98 1.88 -18.07
CA ALA A 37 22.81 2.52 -19.10
C ALA A 37 21.97 3.07 -20.27
N ASN A 38 20.76 2.53 -20.49
CA ASN A 38 19.80 3.02 -21.49
C ASN A 38 18.36 2.94 -20.93
N PRO A 39 17.59 4.05 -20.88
CA PRO A 39 16.17 4.00 -20.51
C PRO A 39 15.38 3.21 -21.57
N PRO A 40 14.40 2.37 -21.19
CA PRO A 40 13.58 1.65 -22.16
C PRO A 40 12.75 2.65 -22.99
N LEU A 41 12.80 2.51 -24.32
CA LEU A 41 12.02 3.32 -25.25
C LEU A 41 10.51 3.24 -24.92
N PRO A 42 9.75 4.33 -25.11
CA PRO A 42 8.30 4.34 -24.89
C PRO A 42 7.62 3.30 -25.79
N ARG A 43 6.85 2.38 -25.21
CA ARG A 43 6.06 1.41 -25.98
C ARG A 43 4.82 2.09 -26.55
N PHE A 44 4.70 2.10 -27.88
CA PHE A 44 3.47 2.50 -28.55
C PHE A 44 2.31 1.57 -28.15
N LYS A 45 1.13 2.16 -27.89
CA LYS A 45 -0.07 1.40 -27.54
C LYS A 45 -0.47 0.53 -28.75
N PRO A 46 -0.62 -0.80 -28.59
CA PRO A 46 -1.03 -1.66 -29.70
C PRO A 46 -2.41 -1.23 -30.20
N ILE A 47 -2.59 -1.21 -31.52
CA ILE A 47 -3.87 -0.96 -32.17
C ILE A 47 -4.75 -2.18 -31.87
N LEU A 48 -5.77 -1.99 -31.02
CA LEU A 48 -6.75 -3.03 -30.75
C LEU A 48 -7.61 -3.21 -32.00
N LYS A 49 -7.67 -4.44 -32.54
CA LYS A 49 -8.65 -4.76 -33.59
C LYS A 49 -10.06 -4.48 -33.02
N PRO A 50 -10.91 -3.70 -33.72
CA PRO A 50 -12.28 -3.46 -33.26
C PRO A 50 -13.00 -4.81 -33.13
N PHE A 51 -13.69 -5.01 -32.02
CA PHE A 51 -14.62 -6.12 -31.86
C PHE A 51 -15.68 -5.98 -32.97
N THR A 52 -15.67 -6.88 -33.94
CA THR A 52 -16.70 -6.91 -34.99
C THR A 52 -18.03 -7.26 -34.32
N ASN A 53 -18.93 -6.28 -34.23
CA ASN A 53 -20.29 -6.45 -33.73
C ASN A 53 -21.05 -7.44 -34.64
N SER A 54 -21.01 -8.73 -34.30
CA SER A 54 -22.04 -9.66 -34.73
C SER A 54 -23.31 -9.30 -33.95
N THR A 55 -24.23 -8.59 -34.59
CA THR A 55 -25.54 -8.22 -34.03
C THR A 55 -26.50 -9.43 -34.04
N SER A 56 -26.08 -10.56 -33.47
CA SER A 56 -26.99 -11.69 -33.26
C SER A 56 -27.92 -11.38 -32.09
N SER A 57 -29.21 -11.70 -32.21
CA SER A 57 -30.20 -11.64 -31.11
C SER A 57 -29.67 -12.28 -29.80
N HIS A 58 -28.82 -13.31 -29.92
CA HIS A 58 -28.10 -13.94 -28.82
C HIS A 58 -27.23 -12.97 -28.00
N ASN A 59 -26.52 -12.03 -28.63
CA ASN A 59 -25.71 -11.03 -27.92
C ASN A 59 -26.56 -10.07 -27.08
N GLN A 60 -27.78 -9.74 -27.53
CA GLN A 60 -28.71 -8.93 -26.74
C GLN A 60 -29.23 -9.71 -25.52
N VAL A 61 -29.55 -11.00 -25.68
CA VAL A 61 -29.97 -11.87 -24.57
C VAL A 61 -28.84 -12.03 -23.54
N TYR A 62 -27.60 -12.22 -23.99
CA TYR A 62 -26.44 -12.32 -23.09
C TYR A 62 -26.14 -11.02 -22.35
N ASN A 63 -26.20 -9.87 -23.01
CA ASN A 63 -26.04 -8.57 -22.35
C ASN A 63 -27.13 -8.33 -21.30
N LYS A 64 -28.40 -8.68 -21.61
CA LYS A 64 -29.50 -8.65 -20.64
C LYS A 64 -29.25 -9.59 -19.46
N ALA A 65 -28.77 -10.81 -19.70
CA ALA A 65 -28.45 -11.75 -18.64
C ALA A 65 -27.31 -11.25 -17.72
N ILE A 66 -26.23 -10.72 -18.30
CA ILE A 66 -25.13 -10.13 -17.54
C ILE A 66 -25.64 -8.97 -16.69
N THR A 67 -26.41 -8.04 -17.27
CA THR A 67 -26.95 -6.88 -16.51
C THR A 67 -27.88 -7.31 -15.37
N PHE A 68 -28.72 -8.32 -15.55
CA PHE A 68 -29.53 -8.86 -14.45
C PHE A 68 -28.67 -9.54 -13.38
N ALA A 69 -27.67 -10.34 -13.77
CA ALA A 69 -26.74 -10.97 -12.83
C ALA A 69 -25.90 -9.94 -12.05
N GLU A 70 -25.46 -8.87 -12.72
CA GLU A 70 -24.74 -7.74 -12.15
C GLU A 70 -25.58 -6.92 -11.18
N ARG A 71 -26.91 -6.94 -11.32
CA ARG A 71 -27.87 -6.34 -10.36
C ARG A 71 -28.28 -7.32 -9.26
N GLY A 72 -28.18 -8.62 -9.52
CA GLY A 72 -28.62 -9.69 -8.60
C GLY A 72 -30.06 -10.11 -8.80
N ASP A 73 -30.66 -9.74 -9.93
CA ASP A 73 -32.04 -10.06 -10.29
C ASP A 73 -32.11 -11.51 -10.79
N TRP A 74 -31.82 -12.47 -9.93
CA TRP A 74 -31.75 -13.90 -10.29
C TRP A 74 -33.10 -14.45 -10.76
N ILE A 75 -34.20 -13.87 -10.28
CA ILE A 75 -35.57 -14.22 -10.72
C ILE A 75 -35.75 -13.85 -12.19
N LYS A 76 -35.41 -12.62 -12.58
CA LYS A 76 -35.49 -12.16 -13.98
C LYS A 76 -34.53 -12.94 -14.88
N LEU A 77 -33.35 -13.28 -14.36
CA LEU A 77 -32.36 -14.10 -15.09
C LEU A 77 -32.89 -15.51 -15.37
N LYS A 78 -33.57 -16.16 -14.43
CA LYS A 78 -34.20 -17.47 -14.64
C LYS A 78 -35.29 -17.45 -15.71
N GLY A 79 -35.94 -16.30 -15.93
CA GLY A 79 -36.96 -16.13 -16.97
C GLY A 79 -36.41 -16.00 -18.40
N LEU A 80 -35.09 -15.83 -18.58
CA LEU A 80 -34.47 -15.73 -19.90
C LEU A 80 -34.30 -17.12 -20.53
N LYS A 81 -34.84 -17.29 -21.74
CA LYS A 81 -34.68 -18.52 -22.56
C LYS A 81 -33.36 -18.50 -23.34
N HIS A 82 -32.90 -19.67 -23.77
CA HIS A 82 -31.72 -19.87 -24.63
C HIS A 82 -30.34 -19.50 -24.05
N LEU A 83 -30.23 -19.28 -22.73
CA LEU A 83 -28.94 -19.05 -22.06
C LEU A 83 -28.03 -20.29 -22.10
N ASN A 84 -28.62 -21.48 -22.07
CA ASN A 84 -27.90 -22.75 -21.89
C ASN A 84 -27.16 -23.24 -23.14
N LYS A 85 -27.18 -22.48 -24.24
CA LYS A 85 -26.50 -22.86 -25.49
C LYS A 85 -25.00 -22.56 -25.48
N ASN A 86 -24.49 -21.83 -24.49
CA ASN A 86 -23.08 -21.42 -24.41
C ASN A 86 -22.49 -21.67 -23.02
N ALA A 87 -21.65 -22.69 -22.91
CA ALA A 87 -20.98 -23.10 -21.68
C ALA A 87 -20.11 -21.98 -21.06
N HIS A 88 -19.55 -21.07 -21.87
CA HIS A 88 -18.78 -19.94 -21.36
C HIS A 88 -19.68 -18.91 -20.68
N MET A 89 -20.86 -18.65 -21.24
CA MET A 89 -21.83 -17.72 -20.66
C MET A 89 -22.39 -18.25 -19.35
N GLU A 90 -22.74 -19.53 -19.27
CA GLU A 90 -23.15 -20.16 -18.01
C GLU A 90 -22.07 -20.00 -16.93
N LYS A 91 -20.80 -20.19 -17.30
CA LYS A 91 -19.66 -20.00 -16.39
C LYS A 91 -19.53 -18.55 -15.91
N VAL A 92 -19.74 -17.57 -16.79
CA VAL A 92 -19.75 -16.13 -16.43
C VAL A 92 -20.91 -15.82 -15.48
N LEU A 93 -22.12 -16.30 -15.76
CA LEU A 93 -23.28 -16.08 -14.90
C LEU A 93 -23.12 -16.74 -13.52
N LEU A 94 -22.56 -17.95 -13.48
CA LEU A 94 -22.21 -18.63 -12.24
C LEU A 94 -21.18 -17.83 -11.45
N TRP A 95 -20.13 -17.32 -12.11
CA TRP A 95 -19.14 -16.46 -11.47
C TRP A 95 -19.76 -15.19 -10.88
N LEU A 96 -20.61 -14.50 -11.63
CA LEU A 96 -21.32 -13.31 -11.16
C LEU A 96 -22.20 -13.62 -9.94
N LYS A 97 -22.78 -14.81 -9.89
CA LYS A 97 -23.56 -15.31 -8.76
C LYS A 97 -22.68 -15.53 -7.52
N LEU A 98 -21.62 -16.31 -7.67
CA LEU A 98 -20.70 -16.68 -6.58
C LEU A 98 -19.94 -15.48 -5.98
N ARG A 99 -19.81 -14.39 -6.75
CA ARG A 99 -19.18 -13.14 -6.28
C ARG A 99 -20.04 -12.39 -5.25
N ARG A 100 -21.34 -12.65 -5.20
CA ARG A 100 -22.31 -11.96 -4.34
C ARG A 100 -22.57 -12.78 -3.08
N SER A 101 -22.55 -12.13 -1.92
CA SER A 101 -22.77 -12.78 -0.62
C SER A 101 -24.24 -13.12 -0.33
N THR A 102 -25.18 -12.56 -1.11
CA THR A 102 -26.63 -12.64 -0.86
C THR A 102 -27.29 -13.88 -1.44
N THR A 103 -26.58 -14.69 -2.23
CA THR A 103 -27.16 -15.78 -3.00
C THR A 103 -27.37 -17.08 -2.23
N GLY A 104 -27.00 -17.10 -0.93
CA GLY A 104 -27.06 -18.32 -0.11
C GLY A 104 -26.15 -19.44 -0.62
N ASP A 105 -25.20 -19.13 -1.51
CA ASP A 105 -24.32 -20.13 -2.10
C ASP A 105 -23.38 -20.73 -1.04
N SER A 106 -23.11 -22.03 -1.19
CA SER A 106 -22.24 -22.73 -0.24
C SER A 106 -20.76 -22.46 -0.51
N PHE A 107 -19.94 -22.55 0.55
CA PHE A 107 -18.48 -22.61 0.43
C PHE A 107 -18.02 -23.65 -0.63
N GLY A 108 -18.69 -24.80 -0.71
CA GLY A 108 -18.36 -25.87 -1.64
C GLY A 108 -18.50 -25.45 -3.11
N SER A 109 -19.50 -24.63 -3.42
CA SER A 109 -19.74 -24.10 -4.78
C SER A 109 -18.57 -23.21 -5.23
N ILE A 110 -18.13 -22.30 -4.37
CA ILE A 110 -17.00 -21.42 -4.67
C ILE A 110 -15.69 -22.21 -4.75
N ALA A 111 -15.46 -23.14 -3.82
CA ALA A 111 -14.27 -23.99 -3.81
C ALA A 111 -14.15 -24.83 -5.10
N ARG A 112 -15.26 -25.41 -5.57
CA ARG A 112 -15.31 -26.17 -6.82
C ARG A 112 -15.04 -25.28 -8.03
N PHE A 113 -15.66 -24.11 -8.10
CA PHE A 113 -15.44 -23.16 -9.19
C PHE A 113 -13.97 -22.72 -9.28
N LEU A 114 -13.35 -22.41 -8.15
CA LEU A 114 -11.94 -22.01 -8.08
C LEU A 114 -10.99 -23.15 -8.47
N LYS A 115 -11.32 -24.40 -8.13
CA LYS A 115 -10.54 -25.58 -8.53
C LYS A 115 -10.61 -25.83 -10.05
N GLN A 116 -11.80 -25.69 -10.64
CA GLN A 116 -12.03 -25.92 -12.06
C GLN A 116 -11.53 -24.78 -12.96
N ASN A 117 -11.32 -23.58 -12.41
CA ASN A 117 -10.94 -22.39 -13.18
C ASN A 117 -9.75 -21.64 -12.53
N PRO A 118 -8.51 -22.16 -12.62
CA PRO A 118 -7.35 -21.62 -11.91
C PRO A 118 -6.97 -20.17 -12.30
N TYR A 119 -7.24 -19.78 -13.55
CA TYR A 119 -6.86 -18.49 -14.13
C TYR A 119 -8.04 -17.50 -14.28
N TRP A 120 -9.16 -17.76 -13.60
CA TRP A 120 -10.35 -16.92 -13.73
C TRP A 120 -10.11 -15.50 -13.16
N PRO A 121 -10.64 -14.44 -13.80
CA PRO A 121 -10.56 -13.09 -13.28
C PRO A 121 -11.17 -12.95 -11.88
N GLU A 122 -10.72 -11.93 -11.14
CA GLU A 122 -11.23 -11.61 -9.78
C GLU A 122 -11.18 -12.78 -8.78
N ARG A 123 -10.27 -13.74 -8.98
CA ARG A 123 -10.08 -14.90 -8.08
C ARG A 123 -9.99 -14.50 -6.60
N ASN A 124 -9.32 -13.37 -6.33
CA ASN A 124 -9.17 -12.81 -4.99
C ASN A 124 -10.51 -12.49 -4.31
N GLN A 125 -11.52 -12.04 -5.06
CA GLN A 125 -12.84 -11.73 -4.53
C GLN A 125 -13.61 -13.01 -4.20
N LEU A 126 -13.54 -14.02 -5.08
CA LEU A 126 -14.13 -15.34 -4.81
C LEU A 126 -13.51 -15.99 -3.56
N ILE A 127 -12.19 -15.90 -3.39
CA ILE A 127 -11.51 -16.40 -2.19
C ILE A 127 -12.04 -15.70 -0.93
N GLN A 128 -12.20 -14.38 -0.96
CA GLN A 128 -12.79 -13.63 0.16
C GLN A 128 -14.22 -14.06 0.47
N GLN A 129 -15.05 -14.31 -0.56
CA GLN A 129 -16.41 -14.82 -0.36
C GLN A 129 -16.41 -16.23 0.25
N ALA A 130 -15.54 -17.13 -0.24
CA ALA A 130 -15.36 -18.45 0.35
C ALA A 130 -14.93 -18.37 1.83
N GLU A 131 -14.01 -17.46 2.18
CA GLU A 131 -13.57 -17.24 3.55
C GLU A 131 -14.69 -16.78 4.51
N LEU A 132 -15.62 -15.96 4.01
CA LEU A 132 -16.81 -15.53 4.76
C LEU A 132 -17.74 -16.72 5.03
N LEU A 133 -17.99 -17.53 4.00
CA LEU A 133 -18.85 -18.72 4.07
C LEU A 133 -18.21 -19.93 4.76
N LEU A 134 -16.90 -19.88 5.04
CA LEU A 134 -16.18 -20.93 5.73
C LEU A 134 -16.67 -21.03 7.18
N SER A 135 -17.60 -21.95 7.43
CA SER A 135 -18.17 -22.18 8.78
C SER A 135 -17.12 -22.65 9.79
N SER A 136 -17.27 -22.22 11.04
CA SER A 136 -16.49 -22.71 12.19
C SER A 136 -16.74 -24.19 12.50
N LYS A 137 -17.82 -24.78 11.99
CA LYS A 137 -18.14 -26.21 12.17
C LYS A 137 -17.35 -27.15 11.26
N LYS A 138 -16.60 -26.62 10.28
CA LYS A 138 -15.75 -27.46 9.41
C LYS A 138 -14.58 -28.04 10.19
N SER A 139 -14.20 -29.27 9.85
CA SER A 139 -13.06 -29.93 10.49
C SER A 139 -11.77 -29.09 10.34
N PRO A 140 -10.93 -29.02 11.38
CA PRO A 140 -9.67 -28.28 11.33
C PRO A 140 -8.78 -28.64 10.14
N THR A 141 -8.69 -29.93 9.80
CA THR A 141 -7.92 -30.44 8.66
C THR A 141 -8.41 -29.86 7.32
N ASN A 142 -9.72 -29.73 7.14
CA ASN A 142 -10.28 -29.13 5.91
C ASN A 142 -9.98 -27.64 5.81
N VAL A 143 -9.96 -26.94 6.95
CA VAL A 143 -9.61 -25.52 7.02
C VAL A 143 -8.13 -25.32 6.67
N ILE A 144 -7.24 -26.16 7.19
CA ILE A 144 -5.80 -26.13 6.87
C ILE A 144 -5.57 -26.43 5.38
N ASN A 145 -6.21 -27.48 4.85
CA ASN A 145 -6.14 -27.86 3.44
C ASN A 145 -6.66 -26.79 2.46
N TRP A 146 -7.56 -25.93 2.93
CA TRP A 146 -8.01 -24.77 2.18
C TRP A 146 -6.94 -23.68 2.17
N PHE A 147 -6.42 -23.32 3.35
CA PHE A 147 -5.45 -22.23 3.48
C PHE A 147 -4.04 -22.56 2.99
N SER A 148 -3.70 -23.84 2.84
CA SER A 148 -2.46 -24.28 2.16
C SER A 148 -2.49 -23.99 0.65
N ARG A 149 -3.67 -23.97 0.03
CA ARG A 149 -3.85 -23.64 -1.39
C ARG A 149 -4.14 -22.16 -1.62
N TYR A 150 -4.85 -21.55 -0.68
CA TYR A 150 -5.35 -20.18 -0.79
C TYR A 150 -4.96 -19.39 0.45
N SER A 151 -3.90 -18.58 0.36
CA SER A 151 -3.48 -17.78 1.51
C SER A 151 -4.62 -16.87 2.01
N PRO A 152 -4.87 -16.81 3.33
CA PRO A 152 -5.98 -16.04 3.88
C PRO A 152 -5.90 -14.56 3.52
N ARG A 153 -7.05 -13.99 3.15
CA ARG A 153 -7.17 -12.61 2.67
C ARG A 153 -7.84 -11.71 3.69
N THR A 154 -8.82 -12.20 4.42
CA THR A 154 -9.53 -11.47 5.46
C THR A 154 -8.90 -11.70 6.83
N THR A 155 -9.03 -10.72 7.73
CA THR A 155 -8.55 -10.85 9.12
C THR A 155 -9.18 -12.06 9.81
N GLU A 156 -10.47 -12.30 9.58
CA GLU A 156 -11.19 -13.44 10.15
C GLU A 156 -10.68 -14.78 9.59
N ALA A 157 -10.36 -14.86 8.30
CA ALA A 157 -9.76 -16.06 7.72
C ALA A 157 -8.42 -16.41 8.35
N HIS A 158 -7.57 -15.41 8.63
CA HIS A 158 -6.34 -15.66 9.37
C HIS A 158 -6.61 -16.23 10.77
N PHE A 159 -7.60 -15.70 11.50
CA PHE A 159 -7.97 -16.25 12.80
C PHE A 159 -8.53 -17.68 12.71
N LYS A 160 -9.36 -17.98 11.70
CA LYS A 160 -9.83 -19.34 11.41
C LYS A 160 -8.67 -20.29 11.12
N TRP A 161 -7.69 -19.85 10.33
CA TRP A 161 -6.50 -20.63 10.01
C TRP A 161 -5.67 -20.92 11.25
N ILE A 162 -5.34 -19.88 12.04
CA ILE A 162 -4.59 -20.03 13.28
C ILE A 162 -5.30 -20.99 14.24
N ARG A 163 -6.62 -20.84 14.44
CA ARG A 163 -7.40 -21.74 15.29
C ARG A 163 -7.34 -23.20 14.82
N ALA A 164 -7.41 -23.44 13.51
CA ALA A 164 -7.32 -24.79 12.96
C ALA A 164 -5.93 -25.42 13.19
N LEU A 165 -4.86 -24.63 13.06
CA LEU A 165 -3.50 -25.06 13.38
C LEU A 165 -3.34 -25.39 14.87
N GLU A 166 -3.95 -24.59 15.75
CA GLU A 166 -3.97 -24.87 17.20
C GLU A 166 -4.67 -26.18 17.53
N MET A 167 -5.84 -26.44 16.92
CA MET A 167 -6.61 -27.66 17.14
C MET A 167 -5.91 -28.92 16.63
N THR A 168 -5.01 -28.79 15.66
CA THR A 168 -4.23 -29.91 15.09
C THR A 168 -2.82 -29.99 15.66
N ASN A 169 -2.45 -29.08 16.57
CA ASN A 169 -1.11 -28.94 17.13
C ASN A 169 0.00 -28.82 16.06
N ASP A 170 -0.31 -28.18 14.92
CA ASP A 170 0.67 -27.88 13.86
C ASP A 170 1.53 -26.68 14.26
N ARG A 171 2.62 -26.98 14.97
CA ARG A 171 3.58 -25.98 15.46
C ARG A 171 4.46 -25.39 14.35
N GLU A 172 4.64 -26.09 13.25
CA GLU A 172 5.51 -25.62 12.15
C GLU A 172 4.90 -24.42 11.41
N ASN A 173 3.58 -24.40 11.29
CA ASN A 173 2.88 -23.38 10.52
C ASN A 173 2.26 -22.27 11.38
N ILE A 174 2.09 -22.47 12.69
CA ILE A 174 1.43 -21.48 13.56
C ILE A 174 2.17 -20.13 13.58
N ASP A 175 3.50 -20.16 13.64
CA ASP A 175 4.34 -18.95 13.66
C ASP A 175 4.19 -18.15 12.37
N LYS A 176 4.24 -18.84 11.23
CA LYS A 176 4.02 -18.24 9.91
C LYS A 176 2.62 -17.64 9.82
N ALA A 177 1.61 -18.34 10.32
CA ALA A 177 0.22 -17.88 10.30
C ALA A 177 0.03 -16.61 11.14
N VAL A 178 0.54 -16.59 12.38
CA VAL A 178 0.48 -15.44 13.29
C VAL A 178 1.23 -14.24 12.71
N LEU A 179 2.45 -14.43 12.21
CA LEU A 179 3.25 -13.36 11.61
C LEU A 179 2.59 -12.80 10.34
N SER A 180 1.98 -13.66 9.52
CA SER A 180 1.28 -13.21 8.31
C SER A 180 0.09 -12.29 8.65
N LEU A 181 -0.70 -12.65 9.67
CA LEU A 181 -1.80 -11.82 10.18
C LEU A 181 -1.27 -10.51 10.74
N TRP A 182 -0.24 -10.59 11.58
CA TRP A 182 0.36 -9.47 12.28
C TRP A 182 1.03 -8.46 11.34
N LYS A 183 1.63 -8.89 10.23
CA LYS A 183 2.36 -7.98 9.33
C LYS A 183 1.48 -7.37 8.24
N THR A 184 0.34 -7.99 7.91
CA THR A 184 -0.43 -7.61 6.71
C THR A 184 -1.79 -7.00 6.99
N LYS A 185 -2.39 -7.24 8.16
CA LYS A 185 -3.78 -6.83 8.45
C LYS A 185 -3.89 -5.71 9.47
N ILE A 186 -4.92 -4.90 9.27
CA ILE A 186 -5.40 -3.96 10.28
C ILE A 186 -6.23 -4.75 11.30
N LEU A 187 -5.91 -4.52 12.58
CA LEU A 187 -6.46 -5.25 13.70
C LEU A 187 -7.24 -4.27 14.58
N SER A 188 -8.33 -4.76 15.18
CA SER A 188 -8.96 -4.04 16.28
C SER A 188 -8.05 -4.04 17.51
N GLN A 189 -8.30 -3.11 18.44
CA GLN A 189 -7.53 -3.04 19.69
C GLN A 189 -7.63 -4.35 20.49
N ARG A 190 -8.83 -4.97 20.51
CA ARG A 190 -9.07 -6.27 21.15
C ARG A 190 -8.25 -7.38 20.48
N GLN A 191 -8.27 -7.47 19.15
CA GLN A 191 -7.50 -8.46 18.39
C GLN A 191 -5.99 -8.29 18.59
N GLN A 192 -5.49 -7.05 18.56
CA GLN A 192 -4.07 -6.76 18.77
C GLN A 192 -3.61 -7.20 20.17
N ARG A 193 -4.33 -6.80 21.22
CA ARG A 193 -4.02 -7.20 22.60
C ARG A 193 -4.04 -8.71 22.78
N PHE A 194 -5.04 -9.37 22.20
CA PHE A 194 -5.14 -10.83 22.21
C PHE A 194 -3.91 -11.49 21.58
N LEU A 195 -3.49 -11.05 20.38
CA LEU A 195 -2.34 -11.63 19.70
C LEU A 195 -1.03 -11.41 20.47
N ILE A 196 -0.76 -10.19 20.95
CA ILE A 196 0.45 -9.89 21.74
C ILE A 196 0.51 -10.79 22.99
N LYS A 197 -0.61 -10.90 23.73
CA LYS A 197 -0.67 -11.70 24.96
C LYS A 197 -0.48 -13.18 24.68
N LYS A 198 -1.22 -13.73 23.71
CA LYS A 198 -1.22 -15.18 23.42
C LYS A 198 0.07 -15.64 22.74
N TYR A 199 0.59 -14.86 21.80
CA TYR A 199 1.72 -15.23 20.95
C TYR A 199 2.99 -14.44 21.30
N LYS A 200 3.21 -14.11 22.57
CA LYS A 200 4.36 -13.31 23.04
C LYS A 200 5.73 -13.87 22.61
N LYS A 201 5.85 -15.19 22.43
CA LYS A 201 7.08 -15.84 21.95
C LYS A 201 7.37 -15.56 20.47
N ILE A 202 6.32 -15.32 19.68
CA ILE A 202 6.38 -15.09 18.23
C ILE A 202 6.41 -13.59 17.93
N ILE A 203 5.62 -12.81 18.67
CA ILE A 203 5.50 -11.36 18.54
C ILE A 203 6.50 -10.71 19.50
N THR A 204 7.77 -10.75 19.10
CA THR A 204 8.88 -10.12 19.83
C THR A 204 8.83 -8.60 19.72
N PRO A 205 9.55 -7.84 20.58
CA PRO A 205 9.66 -6.37 20.48
C PRO A 205 10.08 -5.88 19.08
N GLU A 206 10.95 -6.61 18.39
CA GLU A 206 11.40 -6.30 17.03
C GLU A 206 10.23 -6.42 16.04
N ILE A 207 9.41 -7.46 16.16
CA ILE A 207 8.21 -7.66 15.32
C ILE A 207 7.14 -6.60 15.60
N ILE A 208 7.01 -6.15 16.85
CA ILE A 208 6.13 -5.05 17.25
C ILE A 208 6.60 -3.75 16.57
N TRP A 209 7.91 -3.46 16.60
CA TRP A 209 8.48 -2.30 15.93
C TRP A 209 8.28 -2.35 14.41
N GLN A 210 8.53 -3.50 13.76
CA GLN A 210 8.28 -3.69 12.32
C GLN A 210 6.82 -3.40 11.94
N ARG A 211 5.86 -3.80 12.78
CA ARG A 211 4.44 -3.51 12.56
C ARG A 211 4.15 -2.02 12.71
N LEU A 212 4.68 -1.37 13.75
CA LEU A 212 4.51 0.07 13.92
C LEU A 212 5.07 0.81 12.69
N ASP A 213 6.27 0.48 12.23
CA ASP A 213 6.84 1.09 11.03
C ASP A 213 5.95 0.88 9.78
N TRP A 214 5.42 -0.33 9.56
CA TRP A 214 4.46 -0.59 8.48
C TRP A 214 3.20 0.30 8.60
N LEU A 215 2.63 0.44 9.80
CA LEU A 215 1.46 1.30 10.05
C LEU A 215 1.77 2.78 9.75
N LEU A 216 2.97 3.25 10.13
CA LEU A 216 3.45 4.60 9.84
C LEU A 216 3.57 4.84 8.33
N TRP A 217 4.17 3.91 7.60
CA TRP A 217 4.27 3.98 6.13
C TRP A 217 2.91 3.98 5.42
N LYS A 218 1.90 3.35 6.01
CA LYS A 218 0.52 3.41 5.52
C LYS A 218 -0.24 4.64 5.98
N GLY A 219 0.22 5.31 7.05
CA GLY A 219 -0.39 6.51 7.60
C GLY A 219 -1.55 6.27 8.56
N TYR A 220 -1.66 5.07 9.14
CA TYR A 220 -2.74 4.74 10.06
C TYR A 220 -2.50 5.33 11.46
N ILE A 221 -3.05 6.52 11.74
CA ILE A 221 -2.83 7.25 13.00
C ILE A 221 -3.25 6.41 14.21
N ARG A 222 -4.55 6.09 14.33
CA ARG A 222 -5.12 5.42 15.51
C ARG A 222 -4.46 4.06 15.77
N SER A 223 -4.20 3.30 14.70
CA SER A 223 -3.56 1.98 14.79
C SER A 223 -2.10 2.10 15.24
N SER A 224 -1.36 3.11 14.77
CA SER A 224 0.02 3.36 15.20
C SER A 224 0.09 3.78 16.67
N GLN A 225 -0.79 4.68 17.11
CA GLN A 225 -0.84 5.14 18.50
C GLN A 225 -1.15 4.00 19.49
N ARG A 226 -2.00 3.04 19.09
CA ARG A 226 -2.27 1.84 19.89
C ARG A 226 -1.05 0.94 20.09
N MET A 227 0.04 1.13 19.34
CA MET A 227 1.28 0.39 19.53
C MET A 227 2.21 1.05 20.55
N TYR A 228 1.99 2.31 20.92
CA TYR A 228 2.89 3.07 21.80
C TYR A 228 3.18 2.41 23.15
N PRO A 229 2.22 1.76 23.82
CA PRO A 229 2.49 1.04 25.08
C PRO A 229 3.40 -0.19 24.93
N HIS A 230 3.70 -0.61 23.70
CA HIS A 230 4.43 -1.83 23.40
C HIS A 230 5.82 -1.57 22.78
N VAL A 231 6.22 -0.30 22.65
CA VAL A 231 7.49 0.10 22.05
C VAL A 231 8.26 0.99 23.01
N THR A 232 9.56 1.14 22.76
CA THR A 232 10.41 2.03 23.56
C THR A 232 10.00 3.50 23.39
N GLN A 233 10.35 4.33 24.36
CA GLN A 233 10.10 5.77 24.30
C GLN A 233 10.74 6.43 23.05
N ASN A 234 11.94 6.00 22.68
CA ASN A 234 12.65 6.49 21.49
C ASN A 234 11.91 6.16 20.18
N GLN A 235 11.42 4.92 20.05
CA GLN A 235 10.60 4.49 18.91
C GLN A 235 9.27 5.25 18.86
N ARG A 236 8.66 5.52 20.01
CA ARG A 236 7.45 6.34 20.11
C ARG A 236 7.70 7.78 19.62
N HIS A 237 8.78 8.43 20.03
CA HIS A 237 9.12 9.77 19.55
C HIS A 237 9.32 9.82 18.03
N LEU A 238 10.02 8.84 17.46
CA LEU A 238 10.16 8.69 16.01
C LEU A 238 8.79 8.53 15.31
N ALA A 239 7.92 7.68 15.85
CA ALA A 239 6.59 7.44 15.31
C ALA A 239 5.69 8.69 15.34
N GLU A 240 5.71 9.44 16.44
CA GLU A 240 4.97 10.70 16.60
C GLU A 240 5.43 11.75 15.59
N ALA A 241 6.75 11.94 15.42
CA ALA A 241 7.30 12.87 14.43
C ALA A 241 6.87 12.49 13.00
N ARG A 242 6.94 11.21 12.65
CA ARG A 242 6.51 10.70 11.33
C ARG A 242 5.03 10.90 11.07
N LEU A 243 4.15 10.63 12.04
CA LEU A 243 2.71 10.87 11.87
C LEU A 243 2.39 12.35 11.69
N ARG A 244 3.01 13.23 12.48
CA ARG A 244 2.80 14.68 12.36
C ARG A 244 3.21 15.19 10.97
N LEU A 245 4.39 14.79 10.50
CA LEU A 245 4.87 15.13 9.16
C LEU A 245 3.93 14.58 8.07
N ARG A 246 3.53 13.31 8.17
CA ARG A 246 2.67 12.67 7.17
C ARG A 246 1.33 13.37 7.02
N HIS A 247 0.72 13.75 8.13
CA HIS A 247 -0.61 14.34 8.19
C HIS A 247 -0.60 15.86 8.24
N LEU A 248 0.56 16.50 8.01
CA LEU A 248 0.73 17.95 7.99
C LEU A 248 0.23 18.63 9.28
N MET A 249 0.34 17.93 10.42
CA MET A 249 -0.04 18.45 11.72
C MET A 249 0.92 19.56 12.19
N GLY A 250 0.50 20.35 13.18
CA GLY A 250 1.38 21.33 13.85
C GLY A 250 2.47 20.69 14.73
N ALA A 251 3.34 21.53 15.28
CA ALA A 251 4.43 21.13 16.19
C ALA A 251 5.36 20.04 15.64
N VAL A 252 5.71 20.15 14.34
CA VAL A 252 6.63 19.22 13.67
C VAL A 252 8.06 19.35 14.21
N ASP A 253 8.61 20.56 14.32
CA ASP A 253 9.99 20.75 14.76
C ASP A 253 10.22 20.30 16.22
N PRO A 254 9.34 20.62 17.19
CA PRO A 254 9.43 20.04 18.53
C PRO A 254 9.39 18.52 18.52
N ALA A 255 8.54 17.91 17.69
CA ALA A 255 8.46 16.45 17.59
C ALA A 255 9.75 15.84 17.01
N ILE A 256 10.35 16.46 15.99
CA ILE A 256 11.64 16.03 15.42
C ILE A 256 12.77 16.19 16.44
N LYS A 257 12.78 17.27 17.23
CA LYS A 257 13.80 17.51 18.27
C LYS A 257 13.84 16.39 19.32
N LYS A 258 12.68 15.83 19.66
CA LYS A 258 12.55 14.69 20.60
C LYS A 258 13.08 13.36 20.04
N VAL A 259 13.35 13.27 18.73
CA VAL A 259 13.90 12.04 18.13
C VAL A 259 15.40 11.94 18.44
N PRO A 260 15.87 10.83 19.06
CA PRO A 260 17.28 10.60 19.32
C PRO A 260 18.13 10.66 18.05
N LEU A 261 19.39 11.07 18.18
CA LEU A 261 20.32 11.25 17.05
C LEU A 261 20.42 10.02 16.14
N GLU A 262 20.49 8.83 16.73
CA GLU A 262 20.57 7.55 16.04
C GLU A 262 19.37 7.30 15.09
N LEU A 263 18.18 7.74 15.51
CA LEU A 263 16.93 7.53 14.77
C LEU A 263 16.62 8.66 13.78
N ARG A 264 17.40 9.76 13.76
CA ARG A 264 17.16 10.88 12.82
C ARG A 264 17.42 10.51 11.36
N LYS A 265 18.25 9.48 11.14
CA LYS A 265 18.57 8.92 9.81
C LYS A 265 17.60 7.83 9.37
N ASP A 266 16.54 7.54 10.15
CA ASP A 266 15.49 6.60 9.75
C ASP A 266 14.89 6.98 8.39
N ASP A 267 14.88 6.03 7.45
CA ASP A 267 14.35 6.20 6.09
C ASP A 267 12.94 6.78 6.08
N GLY A 268 12.10 6.30 7.01
CA GLY A 268 10.73 6.75 7.14
C GLY A 268 10.65 8.21 7.58
N LEU A 269 11.47 8.64 8.54
CA LEU A 269 11.53 10.03 8.95
C LEU A 269 12.05 10.95 7.83
N VAL A 270 13.11 10.55 7.14
CA VAL A 270 13.67 11.31 6.01
C VAL A 270 12.61 11.46 4.90
N PHE A 271 11.91 10.38 4.57
CA PHE A 271 10.81 10.40 3.60
C PHE A 271 9.71 11.38 3.99
N GLU A 272 9.25 11.33 5.25
CA GLU A 272 8.17 12.20 5.70
C GLU A 272 8.58 13.67 5.74
N ARG A 273 9.83 13.99 6.13
CA ARG A 273 10.38 15.36 6.08
C ARG A 273 10.39 15.90 4.66
N LEU A 274 10.87 15.10 3.72
CA LEU A 274 10.89 15.43 2.30
C LEU A 274 9.48 15.69 1.77
N ARG A 275 8.56 14.76 2.01
CA ARG A 275 7.17 14.88 1.57
C ARG A 275 6.51 16.12 2.18
N TRP A 276 6.68 16.36 3.48
CA TRP A 276 6.12 17.52 4.17
C TRP A 276 6.61 18.83 3.55
N ARG A 277 7.92 18.97 3.31
CA ARG A 277 8.51 20.17 2.69
C ARG A 277 7.97 20.42 1.30
N GLN A 278 7.87 19.38 0.46
CA GLN A 278 7.26 19.51 -0.87
C GLN A 278 5.79 19.94 -0.80
N ARG A 279 5.03 19.46 0.19
CA ARG A 279 3.63 19.86 0.38
C ARG A 279 3.49 21.29 0.92
N LYS A 280 4.48 21.80 1.64
CA LYS A 280 4.55 23.18 2.13
C LYS A 280 5.19 24.16 1.13
N GLY A 281 5.46 23.74 -0.10
CA GLY A 281 6.06 24.59 -1.13
C GLY A 281 7.57 24.82 -0.99
N MET A 282 8.21 24.22 0.04
CA MET A 282 9.65 24.35 0.30
C MET A 282 10.46 23.39 -0.60
N MET A 283 10.35 23.58 -1.92
CA MET A 283 10.89 22.64 -2.92
C MET A 283 12.41 22.52 -2.90
N GLU A 284 13.13 23.60 -2.59
CA GLU A 284 14.60 23.58 -2.49
C GLU A 284 15.08 22.83 -1.24
N LYS A 285 14.54 23.16 -0.07
CA LYS A 285 14.80 22.43 1.19
C LYS A 285 14.38 20.97 1.13
N ALA A 286 13.37 20.63 0.32
CA ALA A 286 13.01 19.24 0.05
C ALA A 286 14.07 18.56 -0.84
N ARG A 287 14.66 19.32 -1.78
CA ARG A 287 15.66 18.83 -2.73
C ARG A 287 16.94 18.38 -2.05
N GLU A 288 17.43 19.17 -1.10
CA GLU A 288 18.61 18.87 -0.29
C GLU A 288 18.55 17.47 0.35
N LEU A 289 17.34 17.01 0.70
CA LEU A 289 17.17 15.68 1.29
C LEU A 289 17.40 14.56 0.29
N TYR A 290 17.26 14.79 -1.03
CA TYR A 290 17.52 13.74 -2.03
C TYR A 290 18.98 13.29 -2.07
N TRP A 291 19.90 14.18 -1.72
CA TRP A 291 21.35 13.92 -1.80
C TRP A 291 21.86 12.98 -0.71
N ASN A 292 21.07 12.79 0.35
CA ASN A 292 21.41 11.96 1.50
C ASN A 292 20.47 10.77 1.70
N ILE A 293 19.71 10.36 0.68
CA ILE A 293 18.78 9.22 0.80
C ILE A 293 19.56 7.89 0.73
N PRO A 294 19.23 6.89 1.57
CA PRO A 294 19.75 5.53 1.45
C PRO A 294 19.59 4.96 0.03
N ARG A 295 20.58 4.16 -0.41
CA ARG A 295 20.53 3.44 -1.70
C ARG A 295 19.38 2.45 -1.74
N GLU A 296 19.15 1.75 -0.63
CA GLU A 296 18.05 0.80 -0.50
C GLU A 296 16.85 1.48 0.14
N GLN A 297 15.84 1.79 -0.67
CA GLN A 297 14.66 2.51 -0.21
C GLN A 297 13.54 1.54 0.18
N LYS A 298 13.05 1.65 1.42
CA LYS A 298 11.78 1.04 1.79
C LYS A 298 10.63 1.69 1.00
N TYR A 299 9.87 0.88 0.26
CA TYR A 299 8.81 1.30 -0.67
C TYR A 299 9.25 2.25 -1.82
N PRO A 300 10.07 1.79 -2.79
CA PRO A 300 10.63 2.64 -3.86
C PRO A 300 9.58 3.40 -4.69
N ARG A 301 8.37 2.84 -4.84
CA ARG A 301 7.25 3.50 -5.54
C ARG A 301 6.81 4.79 -4.85
N LEU A 302 6.84 4.85 -3.52
CA LEU A 302 6.46 6.06 -2.77
C LEU A 302 7.50 7.16 -2.96
N TRP A 303 8.78 6.81 -2.87
CA TRP A 303 9.90 7.71 -3.13
C TRP A 303 9.86 8.28 -4.55
N TRP A 304 9.61 7.42 -5.55
CA TRP A 304 9.47 7.87 -6.93
C TRP A 304 8.36 8.90 -7.12
N ARG A 305 7.21 8.71 -6.47
CA ARG A 305 6.10 9.65 -6.59
C ARG A 305 6.49 11.06 -6.13
N GLU A 306 7.23 11.17 -5.03
CA GLU A 306 7.70 12.46 -4.54
C GLU A 306 8.87 12.99 -5.39
N ARG A 307 9.73 12.11 -5.91
CA ARG A 307 10.82 12.49 -6.83
C ARG A 307 10.29 13.02 -8.15
N ALA A 308 9.33 12.35 -8.77
CA ALA A 308 8.66 12.80 -9.99
C ALA A 308 7.92 14.13 -9.81
N ARG A 309 7.46 14.44 -8.59
CA ARG A 309 6.94 15.78 -8.26
C ARG A 309 8.05 16.83 -8.33
N GLN A 310 9.22 16.54 -7.74
CA GLN A 310 10.38 17.45 -7.79
C GLN A 310 10.85 17.68 -9.23
N ILE A 311 10.96 16.61 -10.02
CA ILE A 311 11.38 16.67 -11.43
C ILE A 311 10.43 17.58 -12.22
N ARG A 312 9.11 17.37 -12.10
CA ARG A 312 8.12 18.23 -12.78
C ARG A 312 8.20 19.69 -12.36
N TYR A 313 8.45 19.94 -11.08
CA TYR A 313 8.68 21.30 -10.60
C TYR A 313 9.91 21.94 -11.26
N LEU A 314 11.02 21.22 -11.35
CA LEU A 314 12.26 21.70 -11.99
C LEU A 314 12.10 21.96 -13.48
N LEU A 315 11.40 21.07 -14.19
CA LEU A 315 11.10 21.25 -15.62
C LEU A 315 10.28 22.53 -15.85
N LYS A 316 9.31 22.83 -14.96
CA LYS A 316 8.55 24.09 -15.03
C LYS A 316 9.42 25.34 -14.80
N GLN A 317 10.51 25.18 -14.04
CA GLN A 317 11.49 26.26 -13.77
C GLN A 317 12.64 26.27 -14.79
N ASN A 318 12.54 25.53 -15.90
CA ASN A 318 13.60 25.38 -16.91
C ASN A 318 14.95 24.89 -16.36
N ASN A 319 14.97 24.23 -15.19
CA ASN A 319 16.17 23.64 -14.62
C ASN A 319 16.28 22.17 -15.04
N PHE A 320 16.70 21.96 -16.29
CA PHE A 320 16.73 20.64 -16.92
C PHE A 320 17.84 19.74 -16.35
N ASP A 321 19.02 20.27 -16.05
CA ASP A 321 20.16 19.50 -15.56
C ASP A 321 19.84 18.83 -14.22
N THR A 322 19.28 19.59 -13.28
CA THR A 322 18.91 19.03 -11.96
C THR A 322 17.74 18.04 -12.10
N ALA A 323 16.82 18.29 -13.04
CA ALA A 323 15.70 17.39 -13.29
C ALA A 323 16.19 16.04 -13.83
N LEU A 324 17.13 16.06 -14.78
CA LEU A 324 17.75 14.89 -15.36
C LEU A 324 18.55 14.11 -14.30
N LEU A 325 19.35 14.81 -13.49
CA LEU A 325 20.16 14.20 -12.44
C LEU A 325 19.29 13.46 -11.41
N LEU A 326 18.19 14.08 -10.96
CA LEU A 326 17.23 13.41 -10.09
C LEU A 326 16.59 12.20 -10.78
N ALA A 327 16.28 12.29 -12.07
CA ALA A 327 15.70 11.19 -12.84
C ALA A 327 16.66 10.00 -12.96
N GLN A 328 17.96 10.22 -13.21
CA GLN A 328 18.96 9.16 -13.32
C GLN A 328 19.18 8.42 -11.99
N LEU A 329 19.15 9.16 -10.87
CA LEU A 329 19.32 8.60 -9.52
C LEU A 329 18.02 8.01 -8.96
N HIS A 330 17.16 7.44 -9.81
CA HIS A 330 15.85 7.00 -9.39
C HIS A 330 15.85 5.72 -8.52
N LEU A 331 16.94 4.96 -8.50
CA LEU A 331 17.14 3.76 -7.67
C LEU A 331 16.03 2.69 -7.83
N GLN A 332 15.25 2.70 -8.91
CA GLN A 332 14.22 1.67 -9.13
C GLN A 332 14.84 0.45 -9.82
N LYS A 333 14.67 -0.73 -9.21
CA LYS A 333 15.16 -2.02 -9.74
C LYS A 333 14.26 -2.64 -10.83
N ARG A 334 13.09 -2.07 -11.13
CA ARG A 334 12.18 -2.53 -12.19
C ARG A 334 11.61 -1.33 -12.94
N ALA A 335 11.56 -1.41 -14.27
CA ALA A 335 10.84 -0.45 -15.10
C ALA A 335 9.37 -0.39 -14.62
N GLY A 336 9.03 0.66 -13.88
CA GLY A 336 7.68 0.86 -13.40
C GLY A 336 6.77 1.09 -14.59
N THR A 337 5.66 0.36 -14.67
CA THR A 337 4.50 0.80 -15.44
C THR A 337 4.16 2.22 -14.96
N MET A 338 4.38 3.21 -15.84
CA MET A 338 3.91 4.57 -15.65
C MET A 338 2.44 4.54 -15.23
N PRO A 339 2.00 5.40 -14.30
CA PRO A 339 0.59 5.50 -13.98
C PRO A 339 -0.19 5.76 -15.26
N LYS A 340 -1.26 4.99 -15.52
CA LYS A 340 -2.28 5.40 -16.48
C LYS A 340 -2.76 6.77 -16.01
N LEU A 341 -2.45 7.78 -16.82
CA LEU A 341 -2.96 9.13 -16.68
C LEU A 341 -4.47 9.03 -16.90
N ASN A 342 -5.25 9.10 -15.82
CA ASN A 342 -6.64 9.48 -15.95
C ASN A 342 -6.62 11.02 -15.96
N GLY A 343 -6.93 11.58 -17.13
CA GLY A 343 -7.30 12.98 -17.29
C GLY A 343 -8.65 13.26 -16.67
#